data_AF-A0AAD9JK08-F1
#
_entry.id   AF-A0AAD9JK08-F1
#
_cell.length_a   1.000
_cell.length_b   1.000
_cell.length_c   1.000
_cell.angle_alpha   90.00
_cell.angle_beta   90.00
_cell.angle_gamma   90.00
#
_symmetry.space_group_name_H-M   'P 1'
#
loop_
_entity.id
_entity.type
_entity.pdbx_description
1 polymer ?
#
loop_
_entity_poly.entity_id
_entity_poly.type
_entity_poly.pdbx_seq_one_letter_code
_entity_poly.pdbx_strand_id
1 'polypeptide(L)'
;MQHTAFEYKKNLLGLVVPKDTSCRGPCQLDRKLLALTRRRVVRSVPETVDWRDHGLVTPVKNQGYCGACWAFATTGALEGQNAKQTGTLSVLSEQNLIDCSRSFVAATCRAYRAVPRSEAALKQAVATIGPIAVAIDSLKPSFR
;
A
#
# COMPACT_ATOMS: atom_id res chain seq x y z
N MET A 1 -28.05 4.37 -3.58
CA MET A 1 -28.21 3.94 -2.19
C MET A 1 -27.16 4.63 -1.35
N GLN A 2 -27.57 5.57 -0.49
CA GLN A 2 -26.64 6.22 0.43
C GLN A 2 -26.44 5.30 1.64
N HIS A 3 -25.27 4.69 1.75
CA HIS A 3 -24.89 3.94 2.93
C HIS A 3 -24.55 4.92 4.06
N THR A 4 -25.03 4.67 5.27
CA THR A 4 -24.59 5.42 6.46
C THR A 4 -23.08 5.26 6.65
N ALA A 5 -22.44 6.17 7.40
CA ALA A 5 -21.00 6.03 7.72
C ALA A 5 -20.67 4.69 8.38
N PHE A 6 -21.62 4.17 9.16
CA PHE A 6 -21.52 2.88 9.83
C PHE A 6 -21.59 1.71 8.84
N GLU A 7 -22.56 1.69 7.94
CA GLU A 7 -22.69 0.65 6.90
C GLU A 7 -21.50 0.68 5.93
N TYR A 8 -21.05 1.88 5.56
CA TYR A 8 -19.85 2.06 4.74
C TYR A 8 -18.62 1.44 5.41
N LYS A 9 -18.42 1.73 6.71
CA LYS A 9 -17.33 1.14 7.49
C LYS A 9 -17.43 -0.38 7.54
N LYS A 10 -18.63 -0.91 7.83
CA LYS A 10 -18.84 -2.34 8.04
C LYS A 10 -18.69 -3.15 6.76
N ASN A 11 -19.16 -2.62 5.63
CA ASN A 11 -19.32 -3.39 4.41
C ASN A 11 -18.24 -3.09 3.36
N LEU A 12 -17.60 -1.92 3.39
CA LEU A 12 -16.66 -1.48 2.34
C LEU A 12 -15.23 -1.26 2.87
N LEU A 13 -15.02 -1.16 4.18
CA LEU A 13 -13.68 -1.01 4.75
C LEU A 13 -13.29 -2.26 5.52
N GLY A 14 -12.04 -2.71 5.41
CA GLY A 14 -11.58 -3.85 6.21
C GLY A 14 -10.12 -3.79 6.62
N LEU A 15 -9.50 -2.61 6.56
CA LEU A 15 -8.23 -2.40 7.24
C LEU A 15 -8.46 -2.40 8.76
N VAL A 16 -7.92 -3.42 9.44
CA VAL A 16 -7.78 -3.44 10.89
C VAL A 16 -6.33 -3.10 11.22
N VAL A 17 -6.11 -1.88 11.70
CA VAL A 17 -4.76 -1.41 12.08
C VAL A 17 -4.33 -2.18 13.34
N PRO A 18 -3.24 -2.96 13.30
CA PRO A 18 -2.75 -3.69 14.47
C PRO A 18 -2.42 -2.75 15.63
N LYS A 19 -2.74 -3.15 16.88
CA LYS A 19 -2.57 -2.29 18.07
C LYS A 19 -1.10 -1.90 18.32
N ASP A 20 -0.16 -2.71 17.86
CA ASP A 20 1.29 -2.49 17.89
C ASP A 20 1.79 -1.53 16.80
N THR A 21 1.02 -1.32 15.72
CA THR A 21 1.28 -0.25 14.73
C THR A 21 0.75 1.12 15.19
N SER A 22 -0.10 1.15 16.23
CA SER A 22 -0.50 2.38 16.92
C SER A 22 0.65 2.85 17.81
N CYS A 23 1.56 3.67 17.25
CA CYS A 23 2.59 4.32 18.05
C CYS A 23 1.93 5.23 19.12
N ARG A 24 2.00 4.83 20.40
CA ARG A 24 1.85 5.75 21.52
C ARG A 24 3.25 6.21 21.91
N GLY A 25 3.75 7.23 21.22
CA GLY A 25 5.13 7.73 21.36
C GLY A 25 5.85 7.88 20.02
N PRO A 26 7.14 8.30 20.00
CA PRO A 26 7.91 8.35 18.77
C PRO A 26 7.88 6.96 18.15
N CYS A 27 7.44 6.87 16.89
CA CYS A 27 7.43 5.63 16.13
C CYS A 27 8.87 5.15 15.95
N GLN A 28 9.38 4.43 16.96
CA GLN A 28 10.64 3.74 16.88
C GLN A 28 10.40 2.58 15.93
N LEU A 29 10.67 2.82 14.64
CA LEU A 29 11.02 1.74 13.72
C LEU A 29 12.03 0.86 14.45
N ASP A 30 11.88 -0.47 14.36
CA ASP A 30 12.89 -1.41 14.88
C ASP A 30 14.29 -0.89 14.52
N ARG A 31 15.21 -0.85 15.48
CA ARG A 31 16.61 -0.43 15.27
C ARG A 31 17.25 -1.15 14.07
N LYS A 32 16.79 -2.35 13.73
CA LYS A 32 17.18 -3.07 12.50
C LYS A 32 16.67 -2.42 11.20
N LEU A 33 15.47 -1.83 11.21
CA LEU A 33 14.90 -1.07 10.09
C LEU A 33 15.59 0.29 9.88
N LEU A 34 16.07 0.89 10.97
CA LEU A 34 16.91 2.09 11.01
C LEU A 34 18.33 1.84 10.43
N ALA A 35 18.91 0.67 10.66
CA ALA A 35 20.22 0.32 10.09
C ALA A 35 20.17 0.20 8.55
N LEU A 36 19.05 -0.24 7.99
CA LEU A 36 18.85 -0.38 6.54
C LEU A 36 18.37 0.92 5.86
N THR A 37 18.08 2.00 6.60
CA THR A 37 17.71 3.33 6.02
C THR A 37 18.93 4.18 5.70
N ARG A 38 20.16 3.67 5.95
CA ARG A 38 21.43 4.27 5.52
C ARG A 38 21.66 4.23 4.00
N ARG A 39 20.61 4.27 3.18
CA ARG A 39 20.73 4.56 1.75
C ARG A 39 20.50 6.06 1.54
N ARG A 40 21.45 6.65 0.81
CA ARG A 40 21.54 8.04 0.33
C ARG A 40 20.21 8.79 0.44
N VAL A 41 20.14 9.78 1.33
CA VAL A 41 19.11 10.82 1.25
C VAL A 41 19.23 11.40 -0.15
N VAL A 42 18.25 11.13 -0.99
CA VAL A 42 18.19 11.70 -2.33
C VAL A 42 17.97 13.19 -2.11
N ARG A 43 18.99 14.01 -2.41
CA ARG A 43 19.01 15.44 -2.09
C ARG A 43 17.83 16.20 -2.73
N SER A 44 17.32 15.70 -3.86
CA SER A 44 16.18 16.26 -4.57
C SER A 44 15.38 15.14 -5.23
N VAL A 45 14.12 14.99 -4.87
CA VAL A 45 13.14 14.18 -5.61
C VAL A 45 12.34 15.08 -6.55
N PRO A 46 11.83 14.57 -7.67
CA PRO A 46 10.96 15.34 -8.56
C PRO A 46 9.77 15.96 -7.79
N GLU A 47 9.33 17.13 -8.25
CA GLU A 47 8.17 17.81 -7.66
C GLU A 47 6.88 17.01 -7.88
N THR A 48 6.76 16.38 -9.05
CA THR A 48 5.61 15.58 -9.47
C THR A 48 6.06 14.21 -9.98
N VAL A 49 5.34 13.16 -9.59
CA VAL A 49 5.50 11.81 -10.13
C VAL A 49 4.12 11.21 -10.31
N ASP A 50 3.88 10.64 -11.48
CA ASP A 50 2.69 9.86 -11.76
C ASP A 50 3.08 8.50 -12.35
N TRP A 51 2.98 7.45 -11.53
CA TRP A 51 3.36 6.10 -11.94
C TRP A 51 2.44 5.49 -13.01
N ARG A 52 1.29 6.11 -13.31
CA ARG A 52 0.40 5.70 -14.41
C ARG A 52 1.09 5.92 -15.76
N ASP A 53 1.78 7.04 -15.91
CA ASP A 53 2.50 7.42 -17.14
C ASP A 53 3.73 6.52 -17.38
N HIS A 54 4.15 5.77 -16.37
CA HIS A 54 5.28 4.85 -16.41
C HIS A 54 4.87 3.39 -16.56
N GLY A 55 3.57 3.09 -16.75
CA GLY A 55 3.09 1.72 -16.92
C GLY A 55 3.24 0.85 -15.67
N LEU A 56 3.27 1.46 -14.47
CA LEU A 56 3.39 0.74 -13.19
C LEU A 56 2.08 0.68 -12.40
N VAL A 57 0.97 1.11 -13.00
CA VAL A 57 -0.35 1.17 -12.33
C VAL A 57 -1.38 0.52 -13.24
N THR A 58 -2.06 -0.51 -12.71
CA THR A 58 -3.16 -1.20 -13.41
C THR A 58 -4.45 -0.36 -13.38
N PRO A 59 -5.46 -0.71 -14.20
CA PRO A 59 -6.77 -0.06 -14.13
C PRO A 59 -7.38 -0.13 -12.72
N VAL A 60 -8.21 0.86 -12.40
CA VAL A 60 -8.96 0.89 -11.12
C VAL A 60 -9.83 -0.36 -10.99
N LYS A 61 -9.78 -1.00 -9.83
CA LYS A 61 -10.54 -2.22 -9.52
C LYS A 61 -11.65 -1.95 -8.49
N ASN A 62 -12.55 -2.91 -8.31
CA ASN A 62 -13.66 -2.82 -7.37
C ASN A 62 -13.65 -3.99 -6.37
N GLN A 63 -13.44 -3.69 -5.10
CA GLN A 63 -13.42 -4.67 -4.01
C GLN A 63 -14.79 -5.18 -3.57
N GLY A 64 -15.88 -4.54 -4.04
CA GLY A 64 -17.24 -4.84 -3.61
C GLY A 64 -17.43 -4.73 -2.09
N TYR A 65 -18.44 -5.44 -1.59
CA TYR A 65 -18.80 -5.46 -0.17
C TYR A 65 -18.02 -6.49 0.66
N CYS A 66 -16.69 -6.51 0.49
CA CYS A 66 -15.82 -7.52 1.12
C CYS A 66 -14.96 -6.93 2.26
N GLY A 67 -14.73 -5.61 2.27
CA GLY A 67 -13.70 -5.01 3.13
C GLY A 67 -12.27 -5.38 2.71
N ALA A 68 -12.06 -5.80 1.46
CA ALA A 68 -10.77 -6.25 0.96
C ALA A 68 -9.75 -5.13 0.65
N CYS A 69 -10.01 -3.87 1.04
CA CYS A 69 -9.16 -2.73 0.70
C CYS A 69 -7.66 -2.95 0.98
N TRP A 70 -7.33 -3.68 2.05
CA TRP A 70 -5.95 -4.04 2.39
C TRP A 70 -5.29 -4.95 1.34
N ALA A 71 -6.04 -5.87 0.74
CA ALA A 71 -5.57 -6.76 -0.31
C ALA A 71 -5.34 -5.97 -1.60
N PHE A 72 -6.29 -5.11 -1.98
CA PHE A 72 -6.20 -4.23 -3.16
C PHE A 72 -5.03 -3.23 -3.06
N ALA A 73 -4.82 -2.63 -1.89
CA ALA A 73 -3.68 -1.74 -1.67
C ALA A 73 -2.34 -2.50 -1.78
N THR A 74 -2.30 -3.74 -1.28
CA THR A 74 -1.11 -4.59 -1.32
C THR A 74 -0.80 -5.06 -2.75
N THR A 75 -1.80 -5.57 -3.48
CA THR A 75 -1.62 -6.00 -4.88
C THR A 75 -1.20 -4.84 -5.76
N GLY A 76 -1.81 -3.65 -5.65
CA GLY A 76 -1.41 -2.49 -6.45
C GLY A 76 0.06 -2.08 -6.26
N ALA A 77 0.58 -2.15 -5.03
CA ALA A 77 2.00 -1.91 -4.77
C ALA A 77 2.89 -3.02 -5.37
N LEU A 78 2.47 -4.29 -5.27
CA LEU A 78 3.20 -5.43 -5.84
C LEU A 78 3.20 -5.43 -7.37
N GLU A 79 2.10 -5.06 -8.01
CA GLU A 79 1.97 -4.91 -9.46
C GLU A 79 2.99 -3.90 -9.99
N GLY A 80 3.08 -2.73 -9.34
CA GLY A 80 4.05 -1.70 -9.73
C GLY A 80 5.50 -2.14 -9.55
N GLN A 81 5.81 -2.87 -8.47
CA GLN A 81 7.17 -3.43 -8.29
C GLN A 81 7.47 -4.54 -9.31
N ASN A 82 6.52 -5.42 -9.59
CA ASN A 82 6.66 -6.48 -10.58
C ASN A 82 6.89 -5.90 -11.98
N ALA A 83 6.10 -4.89 -12.37
CA ALA A 83 6.26 -4.20 -13.64
C ALA A 83 7.62 -3.50 -13.76
N LYS A 84 8.09 -2.87 -12.68
CA LYS A 84 9.42 -2.24 -12.64
C LYS A 84 10.57 -3.24 -12.79
N GLN A 85 10.41 -4.46 -12.26
CA GLN A 85 11.44 -5.50 -12.31
C GLN A 85 11.42 -6.29 -13.63
N THR A 86 10.23 -6.57 -14.15
CA THR A 86 10.05 -7.47 -15.31
C THR A 86 9.85 -6.73 -16.63
N GLY A 87 9.47 -5.45 -16.58
CA GLY A 87 9.04 -4.66 -17.73
C GLY A 87 7.59 -4.94 -18.16
N THR A 88 6.88 -5.86 -17.49
CA THR A 88 5.52 -6.28 -17.84
C THR A 88 4.54 -5.94 -16.73
N LEU A 89 3.52 -5.16 -17.06
CA LEU A 89 2.43 -4.88 -16.14
C LEU A 89 1.44 -6.04 -16.10
N SER A 90 1.44 -6.80 -15.01
CA SER A 90 0.53 -7.93 -14.78
C SER A 90 -0.49 -7.56 -13.73
N VAL A 91 -1.77 -7.87 -13.98
CA VAL A 91 -2.84 -7.75 -12.98
C VAL A 91 -2.75 -8.94 -12.02
N LEU A 92 -2.53 -8.67 -10.73
CA LEU A 92 -2.45 -9.68 -9.69
C LEU A 92 -3.82 -9.95 -9.06
N SER A 93 -3.95 -11.13 -8.42
CA SER A 93 -5.17 -11.59 -7.77
C SER A 93 -5.22 -11.16 -6.31
N GLU A 94 -6.11 -10.23 -5.97
CA GLU A 94 -6.44 -9.89 -4.58
C GLU A 94 -7.01 -11.08 -3.84
N GLN A 95 -7.80 -11.91 -4.54
CA GLN A 95 -8.44 -13.07 -3.95
C GLN A 95 -7.42 -14.08 -3.43
N ASN A 96 -6.25 -14.19 -4.06
CA ASN A 96 -5.17 -15.04 -3.56
C ASN A 96 -4.66 -14.59 -2.16
N LEU A 97 -4.67 -13.28 -1.87
CA LEU A 97 -4.34 -12.78 -0.54
C LEU A 97 -5.48 -13.04 0.46
N ILE A 98 -6.74 -12.98 0.01
CA ILE A 98 -7.93 -13.17 0.84
C ILE A 98 -8.09 -14.65 1.24
N ASP A 99 -8.02 -15.56 0.27
CA ASP A 99 -8.30 -16.99 0.47
C ASP A 99 -7.17 -17.75 1.14
N CYS A 100 -5.94 -17.22 1.10
CA CYS A 100 -4.78 -17.74 1.83
C CYS A 100 -4.57 -19.27 1.72
N SER A 101 -4.79 -19.87 0.54
CA SER A 101 -4.35 -21.24 0.28
C SER A 101 -2.84 -21.27 0.04
N ARG A 102 -2.08 -21.91 0.95
CA ARG A 102 -0.62 -22.10 0.80
C ARG A 102 -0.24 -23.07 -0.32
N SER A 103 -1.22 -23.74 -0.93
CA SER A 103 -1.00 -24.77 -1.95
C SER A 103 -0.71 -24.21 -3.35
N PHE A 104 -1.03 -22.94 -3.61
CA PHE A 104 -0.81 -22.29 -4.91
C PHE A 104 -0.20 -20.89 -4.71
N VAL A 105 1.13 -20.79 -4.79
CA VAL A 105 1.86 -19.55 -4.58
C VAL A 105 2.37 -19.02 -5.92
N ALA A 106 1.76 -17.94 -6.41
CA ALA A 106 2.23 -17.25 -7.63
C ALA A 106 3.49 -16.41 -7.39
N ALA A 107 3.67 -15.85 -6.18
CA ALA A 107 4.85 -15.09 -5.78
C ALA A 107 5.02 -15.09 -4.26
N THR A 108 6.27 -15.01 -3.78
CA THR A 108 6.59 -14.89 -2.34
C THR A 108 7.10 -13.49 -2.03
N CYS A 109 6.38 -12.76 -1.17
CA CYS A 109 6.89 -11.53 -0.57
C CYS A 109 7.96 -11.88 0.47
N ARG A 110 9.25 -11.71 0.11
CA ARG A 110 10.37 -12.05 1.00
C ARG A 110 10.53 -11.09 2.18
N ALA A 111 10.20 -9.81 1.94
CA ALA A 111 10.29 -8.76 2.94
C ALA A 111 9.37 -7.60 2.55
N TYR A 112 8.96 -6.83 3.56
CA TYR A 112 8.35 -5.52 3.38
C TYR A 112 9.15 -4.47 4.16
N ARG A 113 8.95 -3.20 3.82
CA ARG A 113 9.56 -2.10 4.55
C ARG A 113 8.51 -1.05 4.87
N ALA A 114 8.36 -0.75 6.16
CA ALA A 114 7.56 0.38 6.59
C ALA A 114 8.28 1.70 6.26
N VAL A 115 7.57 2.62 5.63
CA VAL A 115 8.02 4.00 5.45
C VAL A 115 7.87 4.72 6.80
N PRO A 116 8.86 5.52 7.24
CA PRO A 116 8.70 6.37 8.43
C PRO A 116 7.45 7.24 8.31
N ARG A 117 6.75 7.52 9.42
CA ARG A 117 5.56 8.38 9.44
C ARG A 117 5.93 9.85 9.24
N SER A 118 6.25 10.21 8.00
CA SER A 118 6.62 11.55 7.56
C SER A 118 6.27 11.67 6.08
N GLU A 119 5.54 12.75 5.72
CA GLU A 119 5.22 13.05 4.33
C GLU A 119 6.48 13.23 3.48
N ALA A 120 7.57 13.74 4.05
CA ALA A 120 8.85 13.84 3.33
C ALA A 120 9.43 12.45 3.01
N ALA A 121 9.36 11.52 3.97
CA ALA A 121 9.81 10.14 3.76
C ALA A 121 8.90 9.39 2.78
N LEU A 122 7.58 9.63 2.84
CA LEU A 122 6.62 9.06 1.90
C LEU A 122 6.82 9.61 0.49
N LYS A 123 6.99 10.93 0.33
CA LYS A 123 7.34 11.56 -0.94
C LYS A 123 8.61 10.95 -1.52
N GLN A 124 9.65 10.78 -0.70
CA GLN A 124 10.89 10.15 -1.14
C GLN A 124 10.68 8.68 -1.54
N ALA A 125 9.90 7.92 -0.78
CA ALA A 125 9.59 6.52 -1.09
C ALA A 125 8.82 6.41 -2.40
N VAL A 126 7.76 7.20 -2.59
CA VAL A 126 6.97 7.21 -3.84
C VAL A 126 7.85 7.57 -5.03
N ALA A 127 8.71 8.57 -4.92
CA ALA A 127 9.56 9.01 -6.02
C ALA A 127 10.66 8.01 -6.40
N THR A 128 11.18 7.24 -5.44
CA THR A 128 12.37 6.39 -5.65
C THR A 128 12.04 4.90 -5.79
N ILE A 129 10.98 4.45 -5.14
CA ILE A 129 10.61 3.03 -5.06
C ILE A 129 9.53 2.69 -6.07
N GLY A 130 8.43 3.44 -6.11
CA GLY A 130 7.26 3.14 -6.94
C GLY A 130 5.95 3.39 -6.19
N PRO A 131 4.83 2.79 -6.63
CA PRO A 131 3.58 2.79 -5.88
C PRO A 131 3.75 2.20 -4.47
N ILE A 132 3.18 2.87 -3.46
CA ILE A 132 3.27 2.49 -2.04
C ILE A 132 1.86 2.29 -1.48
N ALA A 133 1.63 1.18 -0.79
CA ALA A 133 0.39 0.94 -0.06
C ALA A 133 0.31 1.84 1.19
N VAL A 134 -0.80 2.55 1.36
CA VAL A 134 -1.05 3.46 2.49
C VAL A 134 -2.42 3.23 3.11
N ALA A 135 -2.60 3.69 4.34
CA ALA A 135 -3.86 3.69 5.06
C ALA A 135 -4.39 5.13 5.18
N ILE A 136 -5.69 5.31 4.96
CA ILE A 136 -6.38 6.60 5.07
C ILE A 136 -7.68 6.44 5.86
N ASP A 137 -8.16 7.54 6.44
CA ASP A 137 -9.50 7.61 7.02
C ASP A 137 -10.50 8.10 5.95
N SER A 138 -11.26 7.15 5.41
CA SER A 138 -12.30 7.40 4.40
C SER A 138 -13.70 7.56 4.99
N LEU A 139 -13.85 7.65 6.32
CA LEU A 139 -15.17 7.79 6.96
C LEU A 139 -15.76 9.19 6.85
N LYS A 140 -14.92 10.19 6.58
CA LYS A 140 -15.34 11.59 6.43
C LYS A 140 -16.34 11.73 5.27
N PRO A 141 -17.44 12.49 5.44
CA PRO A 141 -18.41 12.70 4.36
C PRO A 141 -17.81 13.31 3.10
N SER A 142 -16.78 14.17 3.23
CA SER A 142 -16.09 14.77 2.07
C SER A 142 -15.28 13.79 1.23
N PHE A 143 -15.05 12.58 1.73
CA PHE A 143 -14.42 11.49 0.98
C PHE A 143 -15.44 10.60 0.26
N ARG A 144 -16.72 10.69 0.65
CA ARG A 144 -17.82 9.84 0.16
C ARG A 144 -18.69 10.56 -0.85
#